data_AF-A0AB37T168-F1
#
_entry.id   AF-A0AB37T168-F1
#
_cell.length_a   1.000
_cell.length_b   1.000
_cell.length_c   1.000
_cell.angle_alpha   90.00
_cell.angle_beta   90.00
_cell.angle_gamma   90.00
#
_symmetry.space_group_name_H-M   'P 1'
#
loop_
_entity.id
_entity.type
_entity.pdbx_description
1 polymer ?
#
loop_
_entity_poly.entity_id
_entity_poly.type
_entity_poly.pdbx_seq_one_letter_code
_entity_poly.pdbx_strand_id
1 'polypeptide(L)'
;MSEPSSPAPGPDRPRRSRSITVLLPVLGLIAVALCGLFVFGTVTEKVGLPAVTIGVLAALVPVAVVVTAFLWVDRWEPEPPKLLLLSFVWGACVATIIALLLNSGAEAVGDLLLGTGVGSKISGLVSAPLVEEAAKAAFILLLWWRRPIEFDGVVDGIVYAGFTAAGFAFTENIYYFGRAFAEHGFGDGTSAGVLAAFFLRGVLSPFTHPLFAVMTGIGLGVAASSKVRSLRILAPIGGYVVAVLLHALWNGAALLGGAKTFLNVYFLIMVPLFIGVFSVVVMQRRREQRIVAAALPLMVDARWIAPSEVPLLASLSGRRSWRKQARKQSGREAAKAVGRYQASVTELAFLRRGRKLTDEAKQRQRELLQVLKTSRAEAVRLADGAPRG
;
A
#
# COMPACT_ATOMS: atom_id res chain seq x y z
N MET A 1 29.36 26.60 -54.15
CA MET A 1 29.91 26.13 -52.86
C MET A 1 29.11 26.85 -51.78
N SER A 2 28.06 26.21 -51.29
CA SER A 2 27.09 26.79 -50.35
C SER A 2 27.16 25.99 -49.05
N GLU A 3 27.51 26.67 -47.96
CA GLU A 3 27.62 26.06 -46.63
C GLU A 3 26.25 25.58 -46.11
N PRO A 4 26.20 24.45 -45.38
CA PRO A 4 24.99 24.02 -44.70
C PRO A 4 24.77 24.85 -43.42
N SER A 5 23.60 25.48 -43.32
CA SER A 5 23.14 26.21 -42.15
C SER A 5 23.01 25.31 -40.92
N SER A 6 23.67 25.66 -39.83
CA SER A 6 23.58 25.00 -38.53
C SER A 6 22.13 24.93 -38.01
N PRO A 7 21.71 23.82 -37.39
CA PRO A 7 20.36 23.71 -36.84
C PRO A 7 20.19 24.63 -35.62
N ALA A 8 19.04 25.32 -35.57
CA ALA A 8 18.68 26.20 -34.46
C ALA A 8 18.61 25.41 -33.13
N PRO A 9 19.06 25.99 -32.01
CA PRO A 9 18.96 25.36 -30.70
C PRO A 9 17.48 25.15 -30.33
N GLY A 10 17.13 23.91 -29.99
CA GLY A 10 15.80 23.57 -29.50
C GLY A 10 15.48 24.25 -28.16
N PRO A 11 14.20 24.41 -27.78
CA PRO A 11 13.81 25.12 -26.57
C PRO A 11 14.41 24.46 -25.32
N ASP A 12 15.12 25.27 -24.53
CA ASP A 12 15.66 24.89 -23.22
C ASP A 12 14.54 24.37 -22.32
N ARG A 13 14.60 23.08 -21.97
CA ARG A 13 13.75 22.54 -20.90
C ARG A 13 14.09 23.29 -19.61
N PRO A 14 13.12 23.88 -18.89
CA PRO A 14 13.41 24.66 -17.69
C PRO A 14 14.19 23.79 -16.70
N ARG A 15 15.45 24.18 -16.43
CA ARG A 15 16.32 23.56 -15.43
C ARG A 15 15.64 23.70 -14.07
N ARG A 16 14.92 22.65 -13.65
CA ARG A 16 14.32 22.57 -12.32
C ARG A 16 15.43 22.85 -11.31
N SER A 17 15.32 23.96 -10.58
CA SER A 17 16.40 24.42 -9.68
C SER A 17 16.85 23.28 -8.75
N ARG A 18 18.18 23.10 -8.62
CA ARG A 18 18.78 22.15 -7.66
C ARG A 18 18.23 22.36 -6.24
N SER A 19 17.88 23.61 -5.88
CA SER A 19 17.29 23.92 -4.57
C SER A 19 15.93 23.25 -4.36
N ILE A 20 15.04 23.25 -5.35
CA ILE A 20 13.71 22.62 -5.25
C ILE A 20 13.85 21.08 -5.17
N THR A 21 14.82 20.51 -5.87
CA THR A 21 15.02 19.05 -5.92
C THR A 21 15.56 18.48 -4.60
N VAL A 22 16.28 19.27 -3.79
CA VAL A 22 16.85 18.84 -2.51
C VAL A 22 16.03 19.34 -1.30
N LEU A 23 15.52 20.57 -1.36
CA LEU A 23 14.80 21.19 -0.25
C LEU A 23 13.46 20.49 0.04
N LEU A 24 12.70 20.12 -0.98
CA LEU A 24 11.40 19.45 -0.81
C LEU A 24 11.50 18.08 -0.09
N PRO A 25 12.42 17.17 -0.48
CA PRO A 25 12.65 15.94 0.27
C PRO A 25 13.08 16.18 1.72
N VAL A 26 13.96 17.16 1.96
CA VAL A 26 14.42 17.50 3.31
C VAL A 26 13.27 18.01 4.17
N LEU A 27 12.47 18.95 3.66
CA LEU A 27 11.26 19.42 4.35
C LEU A 27 10.26 18.30 4.60
N GLY A 28 10.10 17.37 3.65
CA GLY A 28 9.27 16.19 3.82
C GLY A 28 9.76 15.28 4.96
N LEU A 29 11.06 15.03 5.05
CA LEU A 29 11.65 14.25 6.14
C LEU A 29 11.50 14.93 7.50
N ILE A 30 11.72 16.25 7.56
CA ILE A 30 11.50 17.05 8.78
C ILE A 30 10.03 16.96 9.20
N ALA A 31 9.09 17.12 8.26
CA ALA A 31 7.66 17.02 8.55
C ALA A 31 7.29 15.63 9.09
N VAL A 32 7.80 14.55 8.48
CA VAL A 32 7.58 13.18 8.97
C VAL A 32 8.17 12.97 10.37
N ALA A 33 9.38 13.47 10.62
CA ALA A 33 10.02 13.37 11.94
C ALA A 33 9.22 14.12 13.02
N LEU A 34 8.77 15.34 12.74
CA LEU A 34 7.93 16.13 13.64
C LEU A 34 6.58 15.44 13.89
N CYS A 35 5.98 14.88 12.85
CA CYS A 35 4.72 14.13 12.92
C CYS A 35 4.87 12.88 13.81
N GLY A 36 5.96 12.14 13.62
CA GLY A 36 6.30 10.98 14.45
C GLY A 36 6.59 11.34 15.91
N LEU A 37 7.31 12.45 16.15
CA LEU A 37 7.57 12.97 17.50
C LEU A 37 6.28 13.41 18.20
N PHE A 38 5.37 14.06 17.49
CA PHE A 38 4.07 14.47 18.03
C PHE A 38 3.21 13.26 18.42
N VAL A 39 3.12 12.26 17.54
CA VAL A 39 2.42 11.00 17.84
C VAL A 39 3.06 10.29 19.02
N PHE A 40 4.39 10.18 19.04
CA PHE A 40 5.11 9.54 20.14
C PHE A 40 4.89 10.26 21.48
N GLY A 41 4.97 11.60 21.48
CA GLY A 41 4.75 12.43 22.65
C GLY A 41 3.33 12.31 23.19
N THR A 42 2.32 12.41 22.33
CA THR A 42 0.90 12.31 22.73
C THR A 42 0.54 10.93 23.27
N VAL A 43 1.05 9.84 22.68
CA VAL A 43 0.84 8.49 23.22
C VAL A 43 1.59 8.32 24.55
N THR A 44 2.83 8.80 24.64
CA THR A 44 3.63 8.72 25.89
C THR A 44 3.00 9.49 27.03
N GLU A 45 2.43 10.67 26.78
CA GLU A 45 1.68 11.45 27.77
C GLU A 45 0.48 10.66 28.31
N LYS A 46 -0.23 9.92 27.44
CA LYS A 46 -1.43 9.18 27.81
C LYS A 46 -1.16 7.87 28.56
N VAL A 47 -0.11 7.13 28.23
CA VAL A 47 0.12 5.77 28.78
C VAL A 47 1.46 5.58 29.49
N GLY A 48 2.38 6.52 29.37
CA GLY A 48 3.73 6.43 29.93
C GLY A 48 4.74 5.70 29.03
N LEU A 49 6.03 6.02 29.20
CA LEU A 49 7.11 5.53 28.34
C LEU A 49 7.27 3.99 28.32
N PRO A 50 7.17 3.26 29.45
CA PRO A 50 7.24 1.80 29.42
C PRO A 50 6.11 1.18 28.60
N ALA A 51 4.89 1.70 28.75
CA ALA A 51 3.71 1.23 28.03
C ALA A 51 3.82 1.47 26.52
N VAL A 52 4.31 2.62 26.08
CA VAL A 52 4.59 2.88 24.66
C VAL A 52 5.58 1.87 24.10
N THR A 53 6.63 1.57 24.86
CA THR A 53 7.65 0.60 24.43
C THR A 53 7.05 -0.79 24.20
N ILE A 54 6.24 -1.29 25.15
CA ILE A 54 5.50 -2.55 24.99
C ILE A 54 4.53 -2.48 23.82
N GLY A 55 3.82 -1.35 23.67
CA GLY A 55 2.88 -1.14 22.58
C GLY A 55 3.54 -1.20 21.20
N VAL A 56 4.72 -0.58 21.03
CA VAL A 56 5.53 -0.66 19.81
C VAL A 56 5.92 -2.10 19.51
N LEU A 57 6.50 -2.80 20.49
CA LEU A 57 6.95 -4.17 20.30
C LEU A 57 5.79 -5.10 19.91
N ALA A 58 4.64 -4.96 20.57
CA ALA A 58 3.45 -5.73 20.26
C ALA A 58 2.87 -5.36 18.87
N ALA A 59 2.87 -4.08 18.48
CA ALA A 59 2.34 -3.63 17.20
C ALA A 59 3.19 -4.02 15.98
N LEU A 60 4.48 -4.32 16.17
CA LEU A 60 5.39 -4.75 15.09
C LEU A 60 4.95 -6.09 14.44
N VAL A 61 4.37 -7.01 15.22
CA VAL A 61 3.97 -8.31 14.70
C VAL A 61 2.81 -8.21 13.70
N PRO A 62 1.63 -7.64 14.04
CA PRO A 62 0.54 -7.55 13.09
C PRO A 62 0.87 -6.66 11.88
N VAL A 63 1.59 -5.55 12.07
CA VAL A 63 1.96 -4.69 10.93
C VAL A 63 2.89 -5.43 9.96
N ALA A 64 3.82 -6.24 10.45
CA ALA A 64 4.70 -7.04 9.59
C ALA A 64 3.90 -8.07 8.78
N VAL A 65 2.89 -8.72 9.37
CA VAL A 65 1.99 -9.64 8.68
C VAL A 65 1.21 -8.93 7.59
N VAL A 66 0.59 -7.78 7.91
CA VAL A 66 -0.23 -7.01 6.96
C VAL A 66 0.62 -6.47 5.81
N VAL A 67 1.77 -5.86 6.08
CA VAL A 67 2.69 -5.35 5.05
C VAL A 67 3.17 -6.49 4.15
N THR A 68 3.54 -7.63 4.73
CA THR A 68 3.95 -8.81 3.95
C THR A 68 2.83 -9.32 3.05
N ALA A 69 1.58 -9.31 3.53
CA ALA A 69 0.43 -9.70 2.73
C ALA A 69 0.23 -8.76 1.52
N PHE A 70 0.29 -7.44 1.70
CA PHE A 70 0.17 -6.50 0.58
C PHE A 70 1.36 -6.56 -0.40
N LEU A 71 2.59 -6.77 0.09
CA LEU A 71 3.74 -7.04 -0.78
C LEU A 71 3.63 -8.36 -1.56
N TRP A 72 2.85 -9.31 -1.06
CA TRP A 72 2.54 -10.55 -1.78
C TRP A 72 1.46 -10.36 -2.85
N VAL A 73 0.52 -9.45 -2.62
CA VAL A 73 -0.46 -9.01 -3.62
C VAL A 73 0.27 -8.32 -4.77
N ASP A 74 1.14 -7.37 -4.45
CA ASP A 74 1.91 -6.50 -5.34
C ASP A 74 3.09 -7.18 -6.07
N ARG A 75 2.94 -8.46 -6.43
CA ARG A 75 4.09 -9.29 -6.82
C ARG A 75 4.39 -9.28 -8.32
N TRP A 76 3.39 -9.01 -9.17
CA TRP A 76 3.57 -9.01 -10.63
C TRP A 76 4.08 -7.66 -11.12
N GLU A 77 3.50 -6.57 -10.64
CA GLU A 77 3.88 -5.20 -10.98
C GLU A 77 4.20 -4.45 -9.68
N PRO A 78 5.40 -4.65 -9.09
CA PRO A 78 5.72 -4.07 -7.79
C PRO A 78 5.70 -2.54 -7.82
N GLU A 79 4.92 -1.96 -6.92
CA GLU A 79 4.81 -0.52 -6.75
C GLU A 79 6.14 0.10 -6.29
N PRO A 80 6.40 1.37 -6.63
CA PRO A 80 7.60 2.07 -6.19
C PRO A 80 7.72 2.06 -4.65
N PRO A 81 8.82 1.51 -4.06
CA PRO A 81 8.94 1.39 -2.60
C PRO A 81 8.81 2.72 -1.85
N LYS A 82 9.16 3.83 -2.52
CA LYS A 82 9.00 5.18 -1.98
C LYS A 82 7.52 5.55 -1.80
N LEU A 83 6.66 5.19 -2.75
CA LEU A 83 5.22 5.46 -2.65
C LEU A 83 4.57 4.58 -1.60
N LEU A 84 4.98 3.31 -1.49
CA LEU A 84 4.55 2.42 -0.41
C LEU A 84 4.93 2.97 0.97
N LEU A 85 6.18 3.42 1.12
CA LEU A 85 6.66 4.05 2.37
C LEU A 85 5.88 5.33 2.68
N LEU A 86 5.65 6.20 1.69
CA LEU A 86 4.86 7.42 1.88
C LEU A 86 3.41 7.11 2.26
N SER A 87 2.82 6.07 1.67
CA SER A 87 1.46 5.61 2.01
C SER A 87 1.39 5.17 3.47
N PHE A 88 2.36 4.36 3.89
CA PHE A 88 2.47 3.90 5.26
C PHE A 88 2.65 5.05 6.25
N VAL A 89 3.61 5.95 5.97
CA VAL A 89 3.92 7.10 6.83
C VAL A 89 2.75 8.07 6.89
N TRP A 90 2.05 8.31 5.78
CA TRP A 90 0.82 9.10 5.77
C TRP A 90 -0.21 8.51 6.72
N GLY A 91 -0.45 7.20 6.63
CA GLY A 91 -1.33 6.47 7.52
C GLY A 91 -0.93 6.60 8.98
N ALA A 92 0.32 6.26 9.29
CA ALA A 92 0.84 6.19 10.64
C ALA A 92 0.86 7.55 11.35
N CYS A 93 1.11 8.63 10.61
CA CYS A 93 1.32 9.94 11.20
C CYS A 93 0.20 10.91 10.83
N VAL A 94 0.08 11.29 9.55
CA VAL A 94 -0.85 12.34 9.12
C VAL A 94 -2.31 11.95 9.37
N ALA A 95 -2.71 10.76 8.91
CA ALA A 95 -4.08 10.30 9.08
C ALA A 95 -4.42 10.10 10.57
N THR A 96 -3.49 9.56 11.36
CA THR A 96 -3.66 9.40 12.81
C THR A 96 -3.79 10.72 13.54
N ILE A 97 -3.00 11.76 13.18
CA ILE A 97 -3.11 13.09 13.81
C ILE A 97 -4.45 13.74 13.45
N ILE A 98 -4.85 13.69 12.17
CA ILE A 98 -6.14 14.23 11.73
C ILE A 98 -7.28 13.56 12.52
N ALA A 99 -7.25 12.23 12.62
CA ALA A 99 -8.20 11.46 13.40
C ALA A 99 -8.20 11.85 14.87
N LEU A 100 -7.02 11.90 15.50
CA LEU A 100 -6.88 12.27 16.91
C LEU A 100 -7.50 13.63 17.20
N LEU A 101 -7.17 14.66 16.40
CA LEU A 101 -7.65 16.03 16.63
C LEU A 101 -9.16 16.13 16.43
N LEU A 102 -9.68 15.60 15.33
CA LEU A 102 -11.10 15.73 15.00
C LEU A 102 -12.00 14.84 15.86
N ASN A 103 -11.57 13.61 16.17
CA ASN A 103 -12.34 12.71 17.03
C ASN A 103 -12.35 13.23 18.49
N SER A 104 -11.25 13.79 18.99
CA SER A 104 -11.21 14.40 20.33
C SER A 104 -12.09 15.66 20.39
N GLY A 105 -12.09 16.48 19.33
CA GLY A 105 -12.99 17.62 19.23
C GLY A 105 -14.46 17.21 19.18
N ALA A 106 -14.80 16.17 18.41
CA ALA A 106 -16.15 15.63 18.33
C ALA A 106 -16.64 15.06 19.67
N GLU A 107 -15.75 14.39 20.42
CA GLU A 107 -16.02 13.92 21.77
C GLU A 107 -16.32 15.09 22.71
N ALA A 108 -15.45 16.11 22.75
CA ALA A 108 -15.63 17.28 23.60
C ALA A 108 -16.93 18.06 23.30
N VAL A 109 -17.24 18.25 22.02
CA VAL A 109 -18.50 18.90 21.60
C VAL A 109 -19.71 18.04 21.96
N GLY A 110 -19.63 16.72 21.76
CA GLY A 110 -20.70 15.79 22.10
C GLY A 110 -20.98 15.78 23.60
N ASP A 111 -19.94 15.76 24.44
CA ASP A 111 -20.08 15.83 25.90
C ASP A 111 -20.68 17.16 26.36
N LEU A 112 -20.29 18.28 25.71
CA LEU A 112 -20.83 19.61 26.01
C LEU A 112 -22.33 19.72 25.66
N LEU A 113 -22.75 19.15 24.53
CA LEU A 113 -24.12 19.32 24.01
C LEU A 113 -25.11 18.28 24.54
N LEU A 114 -24.66 17.05 24.81
CA LEU A 114 -25.53 15.89 25.04
C LEU A 114 -25.31 15.21 26.40
N GLY A 115 -24.36 15.71 27.19
CA GLY A 115 -24.03 15.19 28.50
C GLY A 115 -22.78 14.32 28.50
N THR A 116 -22.12 14.27 29.66
CA THR A 116 -20.83 13.60 29.85
C THR A 116 -20.91 12.10 29.53
N GLY A 117 -20.01 11.62 28.67
CA GLY A 117 -19.93 10.23 28.25
C GLY A 117 -20.81 9.87 27.05
N VAL A 118 -21.64 10.79 26.55
CA VAL A 118 -22.37 10.62 25.28
C VAL A 118 -21.47 10.99 24.09
N GLY A 119 -20.57 11.96 24.26
CA GLY A 119 -19.64 12.40 23.23
C GLY A 119 -18.68 11.30 22.78
N SER A 120 -18.19 10.47 23.70
CA SER A 120 -17.29 9.35 23.37
C SER A 120 -17.95 8.31 22.47
N LYS A 121 -19.25 8.03 22.66
CA LYS A 121 -20.02 7.11 21.80
C LYS A 121 -20.23 7.69 20.41
N ILE A 122 -20.59 8.97 20.31
CA ILE A 122 -20.77 9.64 19.00
C ILE A 122 -19.46 9.72 18.25
N SER A 123 -18.37 10.05 18.96
CA SER A 123 -17.04 10.07 18.40
C SER A 123 -16.67 8.69 17.86
N GLY A 124 -16.81 7.63 18.65
CA GLY A 124 -16.47 6.27 18.22
C GLY A 124 -17.37 5.67 17.12
N LEU A 125 -18.66 5.98 17.09
CA LEU A 125 -19.60 5.39 16.11
C LEU A 125 -19.71 6.16 14.81
N VAL A 126 -19.50 7.49 14.83
CA VAL A 126 -19.78 8.35 13.68
C VAL A 126 -18.54 9.12 13.27
N SER A 127 -17.91 9.84 14.20
CA SER A 127 -16.76 10.69 13.88
C SER A 127 -15.57 9.86 13.42
N ALA A 128 -15.18 8.85 14.20
CA ALA A 128 -14.04 8.00 13.92
C ALA A 128 -14.16 7.27 12.56
N PRO A 129 -15.25 6.54 12.25
CA PRO A 129 -15.41 5.93 10.93
C PRO A 129 -15.32 6.92 9.78
N LEU A 130 -15.96 8.09 9.89
CA LEU A 130 -16.00 9.08 8.82
C LEU A 130 -14.64 9.76 8.64
N VAL A 131 -14.09 10.30 9.72
CA VAL A 131 -12.84 11.07 9.71
C VAL A 131 -11.67 10.18 9.38
N GLU A 132 -11.57 9.00 10.01
CA GLU A 132 -10.40 8.15 9.83
C GLU A 132 -10.34 7.56 8.43
N GLU A 133 -11.47 7.12 7.87
CA GLU A 133 -11.49 6.61 6.51
C GLU A 133 -11.24 7.74 5.50
N ALA A 134 -11.72 8.97 5.76
CA ALA A 134 -11.43 10.12 4.90
C ALA A 134 -9.94 10.51 4.94
N ALA A 135 -9.35 10.53 6.13
CA ALA A 135 -7.95 10.87 6.33
C ALA A 135 -7.01 9.84 5.67
N LYS A 136 -7.35 8.54 5.74
CA LYS A 136 -6.66 7.48 4.98
C LYS A 136 -6.85 7.66 3.47
N ALA A 137 -8.08 7.90 3.01
CA ALA A 137 -8.42 8.04 1.61
C ALA A 137 -7.76 9.24 0.92
N ALA A 138 -7.50 10.33 1.66
CA ALA A 138 -6.92 11.56 1.12
C ALA A 138 -5.61 11.33 0.35
N PHE A 139 -4.73 10.45 0.85
CA PHE A 139 -3.48 10.12 0.17
C PHE A 139 -3.69 9.32 -1.11
N ILE A 140 -4.60 8.36 -1.07
CA ILE A 140 -4.94 7.50 -2.22
C ILE A 140 -5.56 8.36 -3.33
N LEU A 141 -6.46 9.27 -2.97
CA LEU A 141 -7.05 10.26 -3.87
C LEU A 141 -5.98 11.15 -4.51
N LEU A 142 -5.00 11.60 -3.72
CA LEU A 142 -3.89 12.40 -4.21
C LEU A 142 -3.02 11.62 -5.22
N LEU A 143 -2.72 10.35 -4.93
CA LEU A 143 -1.98 9.48 -5.86
C LEU A 143 -2.75 9.27 -7.16
N TRP A 144 -4.02 8.89 -7.07
CA TRP A 144 -4.88 8.70 -8.23
C TRP A 144 -4.94 9.96 -9.13
N TRP A 145 -5.00 11.15 -8.54
CA TRP A 145 -5.06 12.40 -9.29
C TRP A 145 -3.71 12.84 -9.88
N ARG A 146 -2.62 12.71 -9.11
CA ARG A 146 -1.30 13.27 -9.46
C ARG A 146 -0.36 12.27 -10.13
N ARG A 147 -0.59 10.97 -10.01
CA ARG A 147 0.28 9.89 -10.48
C ARG A 147 -0.51 8.80 -11.24
N PRO A 148 -1.25 9.16 -12.31
CA PRO A 148 -2.09 8.21 -13.04
C PRO A 148 -1.32 7.10 -13.78
N ILE A 149 0.01 7.20 -13.86
CA ILE A 149 0.89 6.15 -14.40
C ILE A 149 1.20 5.09 -13.33
N GLU A 150 1.28 5.51 -12.07
CA GLU A 150 1.58 4.64 -10.92
C GLU A 150 0.27 4.19 -10.22
N PHE A 151 -0.89 4.60 -10.74
CA PHE A 151 -2.20 4.25 -10.21
C PHE A 151 -3.15 4.13 -11.39
N ASP A 152 -3.22 2.93 -11.97
CA ASP A 152 -4.01 2.64 -13.16
C ASP A 152 -5.04 1.51 -12.95
N GLY A 153 -4.95 0.81 -11.81
CA GLY A 153 -5.69 -0.42 -11.55
C GLY A 153 -6.33 -0.53 -10.16
N VAL A 154 -7.15 -1.59 -10.04
CA VAL A 154 -7.76 -2.01 -8.77
C VAL A 154 -6.72 -2.56 -7.80
N VAL A 155 -5.66 -3.19 -8.29
CA VAL A 155 -4.61 -3.76 -7.44
C VAL A 155 -3.81 -2.65 -6.76
N ASP A 156 -3.41 -1.63 -7.50
CA ASP A 156 -2.73 -0.43 -7.00
C ASP A 156 -3.57 0.23 -5.90
N GLY A 157 -4.88 0.41 -6.18
CA GLY A 157 -5.84 0.92 -5.21
C GLY A 157 -5.89 0.10 -3.92
N ILE A 158 -5.88 -1.23 -4.01
CA ILE A 158 -5.84 -2.13 -2.85
C ILE A 158 -4.51 -2.02 -2.11
N VAL A 159 -3.39 -1.98 -2.82
CA VAL A 159 -2.04 -1.94 -2.22
C VAL A 159 -1.82 -0.62 -1.51
N TYR A 160 -2.05 0.53 -2.16
CA TYR A 160 -1.88 1.84 -1.54
C TYR A 160 -2.84 2.05 -0.35
N ALA A 161 -4.11 1.66 -0.49
CA ALA A 161 -5.06 1.70 0.62
C ALA A 161 -4.61 0.82 1.80
N GLY A 162 -4.15 -0.39 1.50
CA GLY A 162 -3.65 -1.35 2.46
C GLY A 162 -2.46 -0.82 3.25
N PHE A 163 -1.48 -0.21 2.57
CA PHE A 163 -0.32 0.40 3.22
C PHE A 163 -0.69 1.60 4.09
N THR A 164 -1.57 2.48 3.62
CA THR A 164 -2.07 3.60 4.43
C THR A 164 -2.84 3.12 5.65
N ALA A 165 -3.69 2.10 5.51
CA ALA A 165 -4.39 1.52 6.65
C ALA A 165 -3.46 0.77 7.61
N ALA A 166 -2.43 0.08 7.10
CA ALA A 166 -1.44 -0.61 7.93
C ALA A 166 -0.64 0.38 8.78
N GLY A 167 -0.26 1.53 8.21
CA GLY A 167 0.39 2.61 8.97
C GLY A 167 -0.52 3.15 10.07
N PHE A 168 -1.77 3.47 9.74
CA PHE A 168 -2.75 3.95 10.72
C PHE A 168 -2.95 2.94 11.86
N ALA A 169 -3.22 1.67 11.51
CA ALA A 169 -3.43 0.60 12.47
C ALA A 169 -2.19 0.33 13.33
N PHE A 170 -0.98 0.53 12.81
CA PHE A 170 0.25 0.41 13.58
C PHE A 170 0.28 1.41 14.73
N THR A 171 0.07 2.69 14.44
CA THR A 171 0.03 3.75 15.47
C THR A 171 -1.10 3.53 16.46
N GLU A 172 -2.29 3.16 15.96
CA GLU A 172 -3.43 2.91 16.83
C GLU A 172 -3.18 1.71 17.76
N ASN A 173 -2.59 0.63 17.24
CA ASN A 173 -2.24 -0.55 18.04
C ASN A 173 -1.19 -0.24 19.12
N ILE A 174 -0.24 0.67 18.87
CA ILE A 174 0.70 1.12 19.91
C ILE A 174 -0.08 1.71 21.09
N TYR A 175 -1.05 2.58 20.81
CA TYR A 175 -1.88 3.18 21.85
C TYR A 175 -2.72 2.13 22.59
N TYR A 176 -3.41 1.24 21.88
CA TYR A 176 -4.26 0.23 22.52
C TYR A 176 -3.46 -0.78 23.36
N PHE A 177 -2.32 -1.27 22.85
CA PHE A 177 -1.47 -2.20 23.59
C PHE A 177 -0.78 -1.50 24.77
N GLY A 178 -0.31 -0.27 24.59
CA GLY A 178 0.25 0.53 25.67
C GLY A 178 -0.78 0.79 26.76
N ARG A 179 -2.01 1.17 26.39
CA ARG A 179 -3.08 1.41 27.36
C ARG A 179 -3.43 0.14 28.14
N ALA A 180 -3.56 -1.00 27.46
CA ALA A 180 -3.79 -2.29 28.12
C ALA A 180 -2.65 -2.65 29.09
N PHE A 181 -1.40 -2.32 28.76
CA PHE A 181 -0.26 -2.50 29.66
C PHE A 181 -0.31 -1.58 30.87
N ALA A 182 -0.62 -0.30 30.66
CA ALA A 182 -0.70 0.69 31.73
C ALA A 182 -1.83 0.38 32.72
N GLU A 183 -2.97 -0.11 32.22
CA GLU A 183 -4.17 -0.42 33.03
C GLU A 183 -4.08 -1.79 33.72
N HIS A 184 -3.54 -2.80 33.03
CA HIS A 184 -3.66 -4.22 33.44
C HIS A 184 -2.37 -5.04 33.28
N GLY A 185 -1.23 -4.41 32.99
CA GLY A 185 0.02 -5.10 32.72
C GLY A 185 -0.09 -6.10 31.56
N PHE A 186 0.63 -7.22 31.64
CA PHE A 186 0.51 -8.28 30.62
C PHE A 186 -0.83 -9.03 30.67
N GLY A 187 -1.60 -8.83 31.73
CA GLY A 187 -2.78 -9.62 32.09
C GLY A 187 -2.45 -10.64 33.16
N ASP A 188 -3.45 -10.96 33.96
CA ASP A 188 -3.45 -12.03 34.95
C ASP A 188 -4.71 -12.89 34.77
N GLY A 189 -4.91 -13.91 35.61
CA GLY A 189 -6.10 -14.77 35.53
C GLY A 189 -7.44 -14.03 35.70
N THR A 190 -7.41 -12.75 36.06
CA THR A 190 -8.58 -11.90 36.35
C THR A 190 -8.72 -10.69 35.42
N SER A 191 -7.67 -10.29 34.68
CA SER A 191 -7.65 -9.11 33.83
C SER A 191 -7.09 -9.40 32.44
N ALA A 192 -7.82 -8.96 31.43
CA ALA A 192 -7.44 -9.04 30.03
C ALA A 192 -6.45 -7.91 29.70
N GLY A 193 -5.17 -8.07 30.09
CA GLY A 193 -4.11 -7.11 29.79
C GLY A 193 -3.62 -7.18 28.34
N VAL A 194 -2.34 -6.86 28.12
CA VAL A 194 -1.75 -6.79 26.76
C VAL A 194 -1.98 -8.04 25.94
N LEU A 195 -1.92 -9.24 26.53
CA LEU A 195 -2.07 -10.50 25.78
C LEU A 195 -3.44 -10.63 25.12
N ALA A 196 -4.52 -10.23 25.82
CA ALA A 196 -5.87 -10.27 25.27
C ALA A 196 -6.05 -9.23 24.17
N ALA A 197 -5.56 -8.00 24.40
CA ALA A 197 -5.58 -6.95 23.38
C ALA A 197 -4.81 -7.39 22.12
N PHE A 198 -3.63 -7.98 22.29
CA PHE A 198 -2.81 -8.51 21.21
C PHE A 198 -3.51 -9.63 20.45
N PHE A 199 -4.15 -10.58 21.14
CA PHE A 199 -4.88 -11.64 20.46
C PHE A 199 -6.05 -11.08 19.64
N LEU A 200 -6.84 -10.17 20.22
CA LEU A 200 -7.98 -9.58 19.52
C LEU A 200 -7.54 -8.75 18.32
N ARG A 201 -6.61 -7.82 18.52
CA ARG A 201 -6.23 -6.83 17.49
C ARG A 201 -5.14 -7.33 16.54
N GLY A 202 -4.20 -8.11 17.07
CA GLY A 202 -3.03 -8.60 16.33
C GLY A 202 -3.23 -9.94 15.64
N VAL A 203 -4.08 -10.82 16.18
CA VAL A 203 -4.31 -12.17 15.61
C VAL A 203 -5.68 -12.27 14.94
N LEU A 204 -6.76 -11.91 15.64
CA LEU A 204 -8.11 -12.04 15.09
C LEU A 204 -8.46 -10.93 14.10
N SER A 205 -7.99 -9.70 14.33
CA SER A 205 -8.40 -8.53 13.55
C SER A 205 -7.25 -7.71 12.92
N PRO A 206 -6.11 -8.29 12.50
CA PRO A 206 -4.99 -7.50 11.95
C PRO A 206 -5.35 -6.80 10.63
N PHE A 207 -6.33 -7.33 9.90
CA PHE A 207 -6.76 -6.81 8.62
C PHE A 207 -7.99 -5.91 8.68
N THR A 208 -8.52 -5.56 9.87
CA THR A 208 -9.76 -4.77 9.98
C THR A 208 -9.65 -3.39 9.32
N HIS A 209 -8.68 -2.55 9.70
CA HIS A 209 -8.49 -1.26 9.01
C HIS A 209 -8.15 -1.43 7.53
N PRO A 210 -7.25 -2.35 7.14
CA PRO A 210 -7.05 -2.64 5.72
C PRO A 210 -8.33 -3.01 4.98
N LEU A 211 -9.20 -3.83 5.56
CA LEU A 211 -10.45 -4.27 4.93
C LEU A 211 -11.40 -3.11 4.64
N PHE A 212 -11.45 -2.11 5.51
CA PHE A 212 -12.26 -0.91 5.28
C PHE A 212 -11.63 -0.01 4.23
N ALA A 213 -10.36 0.35 4.40
CA ALA A 213 -9.68 1.28 3.50
C ALA A 213 -9.60 0.74 2.06
N VAL A 214 -9.42 -0.57 1.87
CA VAL A 214 -9.40 -1.17 0.52
C VAL A 214 -10.74 -1.07 -0.20
N MET A 215 -11.86 -0.82 0.47
CA MET A 215 -13.13 -0.52 -0.23
C MET A 215 -13.01 0.79 -1.01
N THR A 216 -12.47 1.84 -0.37
CA THR A 216 -12.13 3.10 -1.05
C THR A 216 -11.08 2.89 -2.13
N GLY A 217 -10.04 2.09 -1.85
CA GLY A 217 -9.01 1.72 -2.81
C GLY A 217 -9.57 1.04 -4.07
N ILE A 218 -10.48 0.08 -3.92
CA ILE A 218 -11.18 -0.58 -5.02
C ILE A 218 -12.00 0.44 -5.82
N GLY A 219 -12.75 1.31 -5.14
CA GLY A 219 -13.52 2.38 -5.78
C GLY A 219 -12.65 3.28 -6.66
N LEU A 220 -11.49 3.70 -6.15
CA LEU A 220 -10.52 4.51 -6.89
C LEU A 220 -9.86 3.75 -8.04
N GLY A 221 -9.51 2.48 -7.83
CA GLY A 221 -8.94 1.66 -8.90
C GLY A 221 -9.92 1.40 -10.04
N VAL A 222 -11.20 1.19 -9.73
CA VAL A 222 -12.27 1.13 -10.75
C VAL A 222 -12.36 2.46 -11.51
N ALA A 223 -12.25 3.60 -10.80
CA ALA A 223 -12.23 4.92 -11.44
C ALA A 223 -10.99 5.14 -12.32
N ALA A 224 -9.83 4.62 -11.94
CA ALA A 224 -8.60 4.70 -12.73
C ALA A 224 -8.71 3.91 -14.05
N SER A 225 -9.28 2.70 -13.99
CA SER A 225 -9.44 1.85 -15.16
C SER A 225 -10.66 2.16 -16.03
N SER A 226 -11.61 2.99 -15.57
CA SER A 226 -12.88 3.23 -16.26
C SER A 226 -12.86 4.41 -17.26
N LYS A 227 -13.53 4.24 -18.40
CA LYS A 227 -13.79 5.32 -19.37
C LYS A 227 -15.11 6.06 -19.09
N VAL A 228 -15.98 5.49 -18.25
CA VAL A 228 -17.32 6.03 -18.00
C VAL A 228 -17.25 7.07 -16.90
N ARG A 229 -17.63 8.32 -17.21
CA ARG A 229 -17.53 9.45 -16.27
C ARG A 229 -18.30 9.22 -14.96
N SER A 230 -19.48 8.59 -15.02
CA SER A 230 -20.26 8.27 -13.82
C SER A 230 -19.50 7.31 -12.91
N LEU A 231 -18.92 6.23 -13.45
CA LEU A 231 -18.13 5.28 -12.64
C LEU A 231 -16.88 5.91 -12.05
N ARG A 232 -16.25 6.89 -12.74
CA ARG A 232 -15.09 7.62 -12.20
C ARG A 232 -15.41 8.46 -10.97
N ILE A 233 -16.69 8.77 -10.73
CA ILE A 233 -17.15 9.58 -9.59
C ILE A 233 -17.85 8.69 -8.56
N LEU A 234 -18.77 7.82 -9.01
CA LEU A 234 -19.58 6.99 -8.14
C LEU A 234 -18.79 5.84 -7.49
N ALA A 235 -17.79 5.27 -8.17
CA ALA A 235 -17.03 4.16 -7.58
C ALA A 235 -16.17 4.60 -6.38
N PRO A 236 -15.42 5.71 -6.41
CA PRO A 236 -14.71 6.22 -5.23
C PRO A 236 -15.65 6.59 -4.08
N ILE A 237 -16.77 7.27 -4.37
CA ILE A 237 -17.76 7.65 -3.35
C ILE A 237 -18.38 6.40 -2.73
N GLY A 238 -18.79 5.43 -3.55
CA GLY A 238 -19.36 4.16 -3.08
C GLY A 238 -18.36 3.39 -2.23
N GLY A 239 -17.10 3.30 -2.67
CA GLY A 239 -16.04 2.64 -1.90
C GLY A 239 -15.82 3.29 -0.53
N TYR A 240 -15.79 4.63 -0.48
CA TYR A 240 -15.69 5.38 0.78
C TYR A 240 -16.89 5.17 1.70
N VAL A 241 -18.11 5.26 1.17
CA VAL A 241 -19.33 5.03 1.97
C VAL A 241 -19.32 3.61 2.56
N VAL A 242 -18.95 2.60 1.76
CA VAL A 242 -18.85 1.22 2.25
C VAL A 242 -17.77 1.10 3.34
N ALA A 243 -16.60 1.74 3.16
CA ALA A 243 -15.55 1.76 4.19
C ALA A 243 -16.07 2.33 5.53
N VAL A 244 -16.72 3.49 5.48
CA VAL A 244 -17.28 4.16 6.66
C VAL A 244 -18.35 3.30 7.33
N LEU A 245 -19.27 2.70 6.57
CA LEU A 245 -20.33 1.86 7.13
C LEU A 245 -19.78 0.59 7.78
N LEU A 246 -18.79 -0.06 7.17
CA LEU A 246 -18.15 -1.25 7.75
C LEU A 246 -17.38 -0.92 9.03
N HIS A 247 -16.69 0.22 9.04
CA HIS A 247 -15.98 0.69 10.22
C HIS A 247 -16.96 1.07 11.35
N ALA A 248 -18.02 1.80 11.04
CA ALA A 248 -19.08 2.12 12.00
C ALA A 248 -19.76 0.86 12.56
N LEU A 249 -19.99 -0.15 11.71
CA LEU A 249 -20.54 -1.44 12.13
C LEU A 249 -19.59 -2.17 13.09
N TRP A 250 -18.28 -2.19 12.80
CA TRP A 250 -17.28 -2.78 13.69
C TRP A 250 -17.23 -2.08 15.04
N ASN A 251 -17.17 -0.74 15.04
CA ASN A 251 -17.13 0.05 16.27
C ASN A 251 -18.43 -0.11 17.06
N GLY A 252 -19.58 -0.06 16.39
CA GLY A 252 -20.89 -0.28 17.02
C GLY A 252 -21.00 -1.67 17.65
N ALA A 253 -20.51 -2.72 16.99
CA ALA A 253 -20.49 -4.07 17.53
C ALA A 253 -19.62 -4.18 18.79
N ALA A 254 -18.45 -3.53 18.80
CA ALA A 254 -17.53 -3.53 19.93
C ALA A 254 -18.02 -2.67 21.11
N LEU A 255 -18.61 -1.50 20.83
CA LEU A 255 -18.99 -0.51 21.84
C LEU A 255 -20.39 -0.77 22.44
N LEU A 256 -21.34 -1.26 21.63
CA LEU A 256 -22.74 -1.39 22.03
C LEU A 256 -23.22 -2.85 22.11
N GLY A 257 -22.59 -3.75 21.35
CA GLY A 257 -23.13 -5.09 21.11
C GLY A 257 -22.81 -6.14 22.18
N GLY A 258 -21.80 -5.90 23.01
CA GLY A 258 -21.23 -6.92 23.91
C GLY A 258 -20.60 -8.09 23.13
N ALA A 259 -20.07 -9.08 23.86
CA ALA A 259 -19.28 -10.16 23.27
C ALA A 259 -20.05 -10.97 22.20
N LYS A 260 -21.32 -11.31 22.44
CA LYS A 260 -22.13 -12.10 21.51
C LYS A 260 -22.36 -11.38 20.18
N THR A 261 -22.75 -10.11 20.21
CA THR A 261 -22.98 -9.32 18.99
C THR A 261 -21.67 -9.06 18.25
N PHE A 262 -20.58 -8.78 18.98
CA PHE A 262 -19.26 -8.63 18.38
C PHE A 262 -18.85 -9.91 17.62
N LEU A 263 -18.99 -11.09 18.24
CA LEU A 263 -18.68 -12.37 17.58
C LEU A 263 -19.58 -12.63 16.37
N ASN A 264 -20.87 -12.30 16.45
CA ASN A 264 -21.78 -12.44 15.31
C ASN A 264 -21.36 -11.52 14.14
N VAL A 265 -21.08 -10.25 14.40
CA VAL A 265 -20.60 -9.31 13.36
C VAL A 265 -19.26 -9.78 12.79
N TYR A 266 -18.35 -10.26 13.65
CA TYR A 266 -17.07 -10.79 13.24
C TYR A 266 -17.22 -12.00 12.29
N PHE A 267 -17.92 -13.06 12.70
CA PHE A 267 -17.98 -14.29 11.93
C PHE A 267 -18.98 -14.26 10.77
N LEU A 268 -20.09 -13.54 10.90
CA LEU A 268 -21.16 -13.55 9.88
C LEU A 268 -21.00 -12.43 8.84
N ILE A 269 -20.24 -11.37 9.16
CA ILE A 269 -20.07 -10.22 8.25
C ILE A 269 -18.59 -10.05 7.88
N MET A 270 -17.71 -9.88 8.88
CA MET A 270 -16.32 -9.50 8.62
C MET A 270 -15.51 -10.62 7.97
N VAL A 271 -15.64 -11.86 8.46
CA VAL A 271 -14.94 -13.02 7.88
C VAL A 271 -15.40 -13.29 6.43
N PRO A 272 -16.70 -13.38 6.10
CA PRO A 272 -17.15 -13.53 4.72
C PRO A 272 -16.70 -12.38 3.81
N LEU A 273 -16.74 -11.13 4.29
CA LEU A 273 -16.26 -9.98 3.53
C LEU A 273 -14.76 -10.08 3.26
N PHE A 274 -13.97 -10.43 4.27
CA PHE A 274 -12.52 -10.65 4.12
C PHE A 274 -12.23 -11.75 3.09
N ILE A 275 -12.95 -12.87 3.13
CA ILE A 275 -12.84 -13.94 2.13
C ILE A 275 -13.20 -13.43 0.73
N GLY A 276 -14.25 -12.61 0.60
CA GLY A 276 -14.65 -12.00 -0.66
C GLY A 276 -13.56 -11.09 -1.24
N VAL A 277 -13.02 -10.18 -0.44
CA VAL A 277 -11.93 -9.27 -0.85
C VAL A 277 -10.66 -10.05 -1.18
N PHE A 278 -10.30 -11.02 -0.35
CA PHE A 278 -9.16 -11.91 -0.61
C PHE A 278 -9.33 -12.67 -1.94
N SER A 279 -10.54 -13.14 -2.23
CA SER A 279 -10.86 -13.81 -3.49
C SER A 279 -10.69 -12.86 -4.69
N VAL A 280 -11.17 -11.62 -4.57
CA VAL A 280 -10.96 -10.57 -5.60
C VAL A 280 -9.47 -10.32 -5.83
N VAL A 281 -8.68 -10.18 -4.76
CA VAL A 281 -7.23 -10.00 -4.82
C VAL A 281 -6.55 -11.17 -5.55
N VAL A 282 -6.89 -12.41 -5.18
CA VAL A 282 -6.35 -13.61 -5.84
C VAL A 282 -6.74 -13.66 -7.32
N MET A 283 -7.97 -13.29 -7.65
CA MET A 283 -8.45 -13.24 -9.03
C MET A 283 -7.71 -12.18 -9.85
N GLN A 284 -7.49 -10.97 -9.32
CA GLN A 284 -6.73 -9.93 -10.01
C GLN A 284 -5.27 -10.34 -10.20
N ARG A 285 -4.64 -10.92 -9.18
CA ARG A 285 -3.26 -11.44 -9.30
C ARG A 285 -3.12 -12.54 -10.35
N ARG A 286 -4.15 -13.40 -10.52
CA ARG A 286 -4.21 -14.39 -11.61
C ARG A 286 -4.44 -13.72 -12.96
N ARG A 287 -5.19 -12.63 -13.01
CA ARG A 287 -5.42 -11.86 -14.23
C ARG A 287 -4.13 -11.21 -14.74
N GLU A 288 -3.37 -10.58 -13.85
CA GLU A 288 -2.03 -10.03 -14.14
C GLU A 288 -1.09 -11.08 -14.74
N GLN A 289 -1.05 -12.27 -14.12
CA GLN A 289 -0.29 -13.40 -14.67
C GLN A 289 -0.69 -13.71 -16.12
N ARG A 290 -2.00 -13.80 -16.39
CA ARG A 290 -2.51 -14.09 -17.74
C ARG A 290 -2.15 -13.00 -18.73
N ILE A 291 -2.21 -11.73 -18.32
CA ILE A 291 -1.83 -10.59 -19.16
C ILE A 291 -0.37 -10.69 -19.57
N VAL A 292 0.51 -10.91 -18.58
CA VAL A 292 1.94 -11.06 -18.85
C VAL A 292 2.17 -12.25 -19.76
N ALA A 293 1.60 -13.42 -19.45
CA ALA A 293 1.77 -14.63 -20.25
C ALA A 293 1.28 -14.45 -21.70
N ALA A 294 0.15 -13.76 -21.91
CA ALA A 294 -0.40 -13.48 -23.24
C ALA A 294 0.45 -12.50 -24.06
N ALA A 295 1.25 -11.65 -23.41
CA ALA A 295 2.13 -10.70 -24.10
C ALA A 295 3.46 -11.33 -24.56
N LEU A 296 3.91 -12.42 -23.93
CA LEU A 296 5.23 -13.03 -24.19
C LEU A 296 5.42 -13.49 -25.64
N PRO A 297 4.46 -14.15 -26.34
CA PRO A 297 4.65 -14.56 -27.73
C PRO A 297 5.00 -13.38 -28.65
N LEU A 298 4.32 -12.26 -28.50
CA LEU A 298 4.58 -11.05 -29.28
C LEU A 298 5.95 -10.40 -28.98
N MET A 299 6.54 -10.70 -27.82
CA MET A 299 7.91 -10.27 -27.49
C MET A 299 8.96 -11.21 -28.08
N VAL A 300 8.62 -12.50 -28.24
CA VAL A 300 9.44 -13.47 -28.96
C VAL A 300 9.48 -13.10 -30.45
N ASP A 301 8.33 -12.81 -31.05
CA ASP A 301 8.24 -12.40 -32.46
C ASP A 301 9.04 -11.12 -32.73
N ALA A 302 9.00 -10.17 -31.78
CA ALA A 302 9.78 -8.94 -31.81
C ALA A 302 11.27 -9.14 -31.46
N ARG A 303 11.70 -10.37 -31.15
CA ARG A 303 13.06 -10.76 -30.73
C ARG A 303 13.58 -10.01 -29.51
N TRP A 304 12.69 -9.61 -28.60
CA TRP A 304 13.06 -8.98 -27.34
C TRP A 304 13.47 -10.02 -26.29
N ILE A 305 12.82 -11.17 -26.29
CA ILE A 305 13.07 -12.28 -25.36
C ILE A 305 13.28 -13.59 -26.15
N ALA A 306 13.90 -14.60 -25.54
CA ALA A 306 14.07 -15.91 -26.19
C ALA A 306 12.86 -16.84 -25.93
N PRO A 307 12.52 -17.75 -26.87
CA PRO A 307 11.45 -18.73 -26.68
C PRO A 307 11.60 -19.58 -25.42
N SER A 308 12.84 -19.96 -25.06
CA SER A 308 13.14 -20.75 -23.87
C SER A 308 12.86 -20.01 -22.55
N GLU A 309 12.78 -18.69 -22.57
CA GLU A 309 12.54 -17.86 -21.39
C GLU A 309 11.04 -17.72 -21.07
N VAL A 310 10.15 -18.01 -22.02
CA VAL A 310 8.68 -17.89 -21.87
C VAL A 310 8.13 -18.65 -20.66
N PRO A 311 8.38 -19.95 -20.45
CA PRO A 311 7.85 -20.67 -19.29
C PRO A 311 8.37 -20.12 -17.97
N LEU A 312 9.60 -19.58 -17.95
CA LEU A 312 10.19 -18.95 -16.77
C LEU A 312 9.57 -17.58 -16.47
N LEU A 313 9.19 -16.83 -17.51
CA LEU A 313 8.62 -15.49 -17.40
C LEU A 313 7.10 -15.50 -17.13
N ALA A 314 6.39 -16.54 -17.55
CA ALA A 314 4.93 -16.67 -17.47
C ALA A 314 4.39 -16.99 -16.06
N SER A 315 5.26 -17.35 -15.09
CA SER A 315 4.85 -17.74 -13.74
C SER A 315 5.76 -17.16 -12.65
N LEU A 316 5.20 -16.86 -11.48
CA LEU A 316 6.00 -16.38 -10.34
C LEU A 316 6.95 -17.47 -9.79
N SER A 317 6.54 -18.74 -9.86
CA SER A 317 7.39 -19.88 -9.50
C SER A 317 8.58 -20.00 -10.44
N GLY A 318 8.36 -19.91 -11.76
CA GLY A 318 9.42 -19.90 -12.78
C GLY A 318 10.40 -18.75 -12.55
N ARG A 319 9.89 -17.52 -12.37
CA ARG A 319 10.72 -16.33 -12.08
C ARG A 319 11.57 -16.49 -10.83
N ARG A 320 10.98 -17.01 -9.75
CA ARG A 320 11.69 -17.27 -8.48
C ARG A 320 12.75 -18.33 -8.66
N SER A 321 12.45 -19.43 -9.36
CA SER A 321 13.39 -20.51 -9.65
C SER A 321 14.59 -19.98 -10.44
N TRP A 322 14.34 -19.21 -11.49
CA TRP A 322 15.40 -18.63 -12.33
C TRP A 322 16.33 -17.69 -11.53
N ARG A 323 15.77 -16.80 -10.70
CA ARG A 323 16.59 -15.95 -9.81
C ARG A 323 17.38 -16.76 -8.78
N LYS A 324 16.80 -17.85 -8.24
CA LYS A 324 17.50 -18.73 -7.29
C LYS A 324 18.65 -19.47 -7.98
N GLN A 325 18.44 -19.95 -9.20
CA GLN A 325 19.47 -20.60 -9.99
C GLN A 325 20.61 -19.63 -10.33
N ALA A 326 20.29 -18.44 -10.85
CA ALA A 326 21.27 -17.39 -11.13
C ALA A 326 22.07 -17.01 -9.87
N ARG A 327 21.41 -16.94 -8.71
CA ARG A 327 22.09 -16.69 -7.42
C ARG A 327 23.07 -17.80 -7.06
N LYS A 328 22.67 -19.06 -7.27
CA LYS A 328 23.48 -20.24 -6.91
C LYS A 328 24.69 -20.38 -7.83
N GLN A 329 24.52 -20.14 -9.12
CA GLN A 329 25.56 -20.37 -10.13
C GLN A 329 26.47 -19.15 -10.35
N SER A 330 25.93 -17.94 -10.25
CA SER A 330 26.59 -16.71 -10.72
C SER A 330 26.50 -15.55 -9.73
N GLY A 331 26.11 -15.84 -8.48
CA GLY A 331 26.13 -14.88 -7.38
C GLY A 331 24.93 -13.92 -7.31
N ARG A 332 24.94 -13.06 -6.29
CA ARG A 332 23.81 -12.16 -5.95
C ARG A 332 23.54 -11.12 -7.05
N GLU A 333 24.57 -10.62 -7.71
CA GLU A 333 24.42 -9.61 -8.77
C GLU A 333 23.76 -10.19 -10.02
N ALA A 334 24.07 -11.44 -10.39
CA ALA A 334 23.37 -12.11 -11.50
C ALA A 334 21.87 -12.28 -11.21
N ALA A 335 21.52 -12.65 -9.98
CA ALA A 335 20.12 -12.75 -9.56
C ALA A 335 19.39 -11.39 -9.57
N LYS A 336 20.09 -10.29 -9.26
CA LYS A 336 19.55 -8.93 -9.39
C LYS A 336 19.35 -8.55 -10.85
N ALA A 337 20.31 -8.85 -11.73
CA ALA A 337 20.20 -8.61 -13.17
C ALA A 337 19.02 -9.37 -13.78
N VAL A 338 18.86 -10.66 -13.46
CA VAL A 338 17.68 -11.46 -13.86
C VAL A 338 16.38 -10.85 -13.29
N GLY A 339 16.41 -10.34 -12.05
CA GLY A 339 15.26 -9.64 -11.47
C GLY A 339 14.86 -8.37 -12.23
N ARG A 340 15.84 -7.53 -12.62
CA ARG A 340 15.60 -6.33 -13.44
C ARG A 340 15.05 -6.71 -14.80
N TYR A 341 15.60 -7.75 -15.42
CA TYR A 341 15.11 -8.29 -16.69
C TYR A 341 13.63 -8.72 -16.60
N GLN A 342 13.29 -9.52 -15.59
CA GLN A 342 11.91 -9.96 -15.34
C GLN A 342 10.94 -8.80 -15.10
N ALA A 343 11.38 -7.76 -14.38
CA ALA A 343 10.59 -6.56 -14.14
C ALA A 343 10.31 -5.80 -15.46
N SER A 344 11.34 -5.55 -16.28
CA SER A 344 11.17 -4.87 -17.57
C SER A 344 10.27 -5.61 -18.54
N VAL A 345 10.34 -6.94 -18.58
CA VAL A 345 9.39 -7.77 -19.37
C VAL A 345 7.95 -7.55 -18.91
N THR A 346 7.73 -7.47 -17.61
CA THR A 346 6.39 -7.30 -17.04
C THR A 346 5.82 -5.92 -17.35
N GLU A 347 6.63 -4.89 -17.13
CA GLU A 347 6.22 -3.51 -17.41
C GLU A 347 5.95 -3.31 -18.91
N LEU A 348 6.75 -3.92 -19.80
CA LEU A 348 6.48 -3.92 -21.24
C LEU A 348 5.17 -4.64 -21.60
N ALA A 349 4.80 -5.70 -20.87
CA ALA A 349 3.56 -6.43 -21.09
C ALA A 349 2.34 -5.58 -20.70
N PHE A 350 2.41 -4.88 -19.57
CA PHE A 350 1.35 -3.95 -19.14
C PHE A 350 1.26 -2.71 -20.04
N LEU A 351 2.39 -2.12 -20.43
CA LEU A 351 2.44 -0.99 -21.34
C LEU A 351 1.79 -1.29 -22.70
N ARG A 352 1.97 -2.50 -23.23
CA ARG A 352 1.35 -2.93 -24.52
C ARG A 352 -0.15 -3.15 -24.44
N ARG A 353 -0.71 -3.37 -23.25
CA ARG A 353 -2.16 -3.52 -23.04
C ARG A 353 -2.90 -2.18 -23.13
N GLY A 354 -2.22 -1.07 -22.88
CA GLY A 354 -2.81 0.27 -22.77
C GLY A 354 -2.66 1.13 -24.03
N ARG A 355 -3.76 1.27 -24.80
CA ARG A 355 -4.03 2.34 -25.81
C ARG A 355 -3.02 2.49 -26.97
N LYS A 356 -3.36 3.36 -27.95
CA LYS A 356 -2.38 3.99 -28.84
C LYS A 356 -1.29 4.59 -27.95
N LEU A 357 -0.05 4.15 -28.14
CA LEU A 357 1.09 4.66 -27.39
C LEU A 357 1.13 6.20 -27.55
N THR A 358 0.81 6.92 -26.47
CA THR A 358 1.14 8.34 -26.36
C THR A 358 2.64 8.50 -26.52
N ASP A 359 3.15 9.69 -26.85
CA ASP A 359 4.59 9.85 -27.03
C ASP A 359 5.39 9.56 -25.75
N GLU A 360 4.78 9.81 -24.59
CA GLU A 360 5.28 9.38 -23.27
C GLU A 360 5.35 7.86 -23.15
N ALA A 361 4.29 7.13 -23.54
CA ALA A 361 4.29 5.67 -23.51
C ALA A 361 5.33 5.08 -24.48
N LYS A 362 5.52 5.69 -25.67
CA LYS A 362 6.59 5.29 -26.60
C LYS A 362 7.97 5.55 -25.99
N GLN A 363 8.16 6.68 -25.32
CA GLN A 363 9.41 6.98 -24.63
C GLN A 363 9.67 5.95 -23.54
N ARG A 364 8.68 5.65 -22.70
CA ARG A 364 8.78 4.64 -21.65
C ARG A 364 9.10 3.26 -22.22
N GLN A 365 8.46 2.87 -23.33
CA GLN A 365 8.79 1.63 -24.03
C GLN A 365 10.27 1.55 -24.44
N ARG A 366 10.82 2.64 -24.99
CA ARG A 366 12.25 2.69 -25.39
C ARG A 366 13.17 2.53 -24.18
N GLU A 367 12.86 3.22 -23.08
CA GLU A 367 13.60 3.10 -21.82
C GLU A 367 13.57 1.66 -21.30
N LEU A 368 12.38 1.03 -21.27
CA LEU A 368 12.21 -0.34 -20.81
C LEU A 368 12.92 -1.36 -21.69
N LEU A 369 12.91 -1.18 -23.01
CA LEU A 369 13.66 -2.02 -23.94
C LEU A 369 15.17 -1.90 -23.70
N GLN A 370 15.66 -0.70 -23.39
CA GLN A 370 17.06 -0.50 -23.06
C GLN A 370 17.43 -1.22 -21.76
N VAL A 371 16.62 -1.09 -20.70
CA VAL A 371 16.82 -1.80 -19.43
C VAL A 371 16.74 -3.31 -19.61
N LEU A 372 15.79 -3.81 -20.42
CA LEU A 372 15.65 -5.22 -20.75
C LEU A 372 16.93 -5.77 -21.40
N LYS A 373 17.46 -5.06 -22.41
CA LYS A 373 18.70 -5.48 -23.10
C LYS A 373 19.92 -5.44 -22.19
N THR A 374 20.11 -4.36 -21.43
CA THR A 374 21.27 -4.21 -20.55
C THR A 374 21.26 -5.21 -19.40
N SER A 375 20.11 -5.43 -18.76
CA SER A 375 19.98 -6.41 -17.69
C SER A 375 20.17 -7.85 -18.15
N ARG A 376 19.71 -8.19 -19.37
CA ARG A 376 19.97 -9.49 -19.99
C ARG A 376 21.47 -9.69 -20.28
N ALA A 377 22.12 -8.70 -20.89
CA ALA A 377 23.55 -8.75 -21.17
C ALA A 377 24.39 -8.84 -19.89
N GLU A 378 24.00 -8.10 -18.84
CA GLU A 378 24.63 -8.16 -17.51
C GLU A 378 24.50 -9.56 -16.90
N ALA A 379 23.31 -10.17 -16.97
CA ALA A 379 23.08 -11.52 -16.44
C ALA A 379 23.92 -12.58 -17.17
N VAL A 380 24.03 -12.50 -18.50
CA VAL A 380 24.85 -13.42 -19.32
C VAL A 380 26.34 -13.23 -18.99
N ARG A 381 26.84 -11.99 -18.98
CA ARG A 381 28.25 -11.70 -18.63
C ARG A 381 28.64 -12.25 -17.26
N LEU A 382 27.76 -12.09 -16.26
CA LEU A 382 27.99 -12.60 -14.92
C LEU A 382 27.92 -14.13 -14.84
N ALA A 383 27.16 -14.78 -15.72
CA ALA A 383 27.12 -16.23 -15.84
C ALA A 383 28.39 -16.79 -16.48
N ASP A 384 28.91 -16.13 -17.52
CA ASP A 384 30.11 -16.56 -18.23
C ASP A 384 31.39 -16.33 -17.41
N GLY A 385 31.41 -15.29 -16.57
CA GLY A 385 32.54 -14.98 -15.67
C GLY A 385 32.53 -15.73 -14.34
N ALA A 386 31.52 -16.56 -14.07
CA ALA A 386 31.47 -17.35 -12.84
C ALA A 386 32.40 -18.57 -12.95
N PRO A 387 33.22 -18.87 -11.93
CA PRO A 387 34.03 -20.09 -11.94
C PRO A 387 33.12 -21.31 -12.09
N ARG A 388 33.36 -22.12 -13.12
CA ARG A 388 32.70 -23.41 -13.31
C ARG A 388 33.21 -24.33 -12.21
N GLY A 389 32.49 -24.35 -11.09
CA GLY A 389 32.75 -25.26 -9.97
C GLY A 389 32.49 -26.71 -10.31
#